data_AF-A0A6V7KRQ4-F1
#
_entry.id   AF-A0A6V7KRQ4-F1
#
_cell.length_a   1.000
_cell.length_b   1.000
_cell.length_c   1.000
_cell.angle_alpha   90.00
_cell.angle_beta   90.00
_cell.angle_gamma   90.00
#
_symmetry.space_group_name_H-M   'P 1'
#
loop_
_entity.id
_entity.type
_entity.pdbx_description
1 polymer ?
#
loop_
_entity_poly.entity_id
_entity_poly.type
_entity_poly.pdbx_seq_one_letter_code
_entity_poly.pdbx_strand_id
1 'polypeptide(L)'
;TNEAFTIDPECQHAIWEHIVNMTTNENIQRLTRRECGDEIDTLNCPVKSKEPGAYLACLIEKRDSVEQQKCSEFIQRLEFIAVSDFRIITPMVADCDNDIKAYKCGRIQPHRDISHGQTLACLQAHIDNLGTKCRKRVFKISEIQSDNVKLDRQLFL
;
A
#
# COMPACT_ATOMS: atom_id res chain seq x y z
N THR A 1 -21.70 21.24 11.32
CA THR A 1 -20.32 21.77 11.42
C THR A 1 -19.40 20.57 11.49
N ASN A 2 -18.90 20.12 10.33
CA ASN A 2 -18.09 18.91 10.24
C ASN A 2 -16.63 19.24 10.59
N GLU A 3 -16.34 19.29 11.88
CA GLU A 3 -14.98 19.19 12.42
C GLU A 3 -14.48 17.73 12.31
N ALA A 4 -14.55 17.13 11.12
CA ALA A 4 -13.86 15.88 10.85
C ALA A 4 -12.37 16.19 10.72
N PHE A 5 -11.71 16.30 11.88
CA PHE A 5 -10.28 16.25 12.13
C PHE A 5 -9.43 16.07 10.87
N THR A 6 -8.91 17.17 10.32
CA THR A 6 -7.70 17.09 9.50
C THR A 6 -6.59 16.63 10.43
N ILE A 7 -6.36 15.31 10.47
CA ILE A 7 -5.23 14.71 11.18
C ILE A 7 -3.97 15.43 10.69
N ASP A 8 -3.15 15.90 11.63
CA ASP A 8 -1.92 16.64 11.31
C ASP A 8 -1.00 15.81 10.37
N PRO A 9 -0.32 16.41 9.37
CA PRO A 9 0.54 15.69 8.44
C PRO A 9 1.60 14.79 9.08
N GLU A 10 2.16 15.15 10.23
CA GLU A 10 3.11 14.29 10.96
C GLU A 10 2.39 13.07 11.54
N CYS A 11 1.20 13.26 12.09
CA CYS A 11 0.36 12.16 12.57
C CYS A 11 -0.10 11.26 11.39
N GLN A 12 -0.47 11.84 10.26
CA GLN A 12 -0.78 11.10 9.04
C GLN A 12 0.41 10.26 8.57
N HIS A 13 1.62 10.84 8.61
CA HIS A 13 2.83 10.13 8.23
C HIS A 13 3.15 8.97 9.18
N ALA A 14 2.98 9.16 10.50
CA ALA A 14 3.19 8.10 11.48
C ALA A 14 2.18 6.95 11.30
N ILE A 15 0.90 7.26 11.07
CA ILE A 15 -0.12 6.25 10.79
C ILE A 15 0.19 5.54 9.47
N TRP A 16 0.58 6.28 8.44
CA TRP A 16 1.00 5.72 7.16
C TRP A 16 2.16 4.74 7.32
N GLU A 17 3.20 5.11 8.07
CA GLU A 17 4.36 4.25 8.32
C GLU A 17 3.95 2.97 9.08
N HIS A 18 3.06 3.10 10.05
CA HIS A 18 2.49 1.95 10.77
C HIS A 18 1.74 1.00 9.83
N ILE A 19 0.88 1.53 8.96
CA ILE A 19 0.14 0.74 7.96
C ILE A 19 1.11 0.05 7.01
N VAL A 20 2.07 0.78 6.43
CA VAL A 20 3.06 0.21 5.49
C VAL A 20 3.83 -0.92 6.16
N ASN A 21 4.30 -0.72 7.39
CA ASN A 21 5.00 -1.75 8.15
C ASN A 21 4.12 -2.99 8.38
N MET A 22 2.85 -2.83 8.78
CA MET A 22 1.94 -3.97 8.95
C MET A 22 1.68 -4.76 7.67
N THR A 23 1.83 -4.12 6.51
CA THR A 23 1.58 -4.73 5.21
C THR A 23 2.82 -5.35 4.55
N THR A 24 3.96 -5.45 5.27
CA THR A 24 5.13 -6.19 4.77
C THR A 24 4.85 -7.68 4.64
N ASN A 25 5.60 -8.37 3.78
CA ASN A 25 5.43 -9.81 3.56
C ASN A 25 5.54 -10.61 4.87
N GLU A 26 6.52 -10.29 5.74
CA GLU A 26 6.66 -10.92 7.04
C GLU A 26 5.50 -10.63 8.00
N ASN A 27 5.01 -9.39 8.05
CA ASN A 27 3.92 -9.05 8.95
C ASN A 27 2.60 -9.67 8.49
N ILE A 28 2.35 -9.71 7.19
CA ILE A 28 1.21 -10.42 6.62
C ILE A 28 1.32 -11.92 6.93
N GLN A 29 2.49 -12.55 6.76
CA GLN A 29 2.69 -13.95 7.14
C GLN A 29 2.38 -14.19 8.63
N ARG A 30 2.84 -13.30 9.51
CA ARG A 30 2.58 -13.41 10.95
C ARG A 30 1.08 -13.31 11.25
N LEU A 31 0.35 -12.44 10.54
CA LEU A 31 -1.10 -12.28 10.68
C LEU A 31 -1.85 -13.51 10.12
N THR A 32 -1.48 -14.00 8.94
CA THR A 32 -2.13 -15.14 8.30
C THR A 32 -1.89 -16.43 9.07
N ARG A 33 -0.67 -16.69 9.57
CA ARG A 33 -0.39 -17.85 10.44
C ARG A 33 -1.24 -17.86 11.71
N ARG A 34 -1.59 -16.71 12.29
CA ARG A 34 -2.46 -16.65 13.47
C ARG A 34 -3.89 -17.11 13.19
N GLU A 35 -4.41 -16.81 12.00
CA GLU A 35 -5.79 -17.14 11.63
C GLU A 35 -5.92 -18.48 10.91
N CYS A 36 -4.95 -18.83 10.06
CA CYS A 36 -4.94 -19.99 9.19
C CYS A 36 -4.14 -21.19 9.74
N GLY A 37 -3.29 -20.98 10.75
CA GLY A 37 -2.36 -22.00 11.24
C GLY A 37 -1.33 -22.41 10.17
N ASP A 38 -0.86 -23.66 10.25
CA ASP A 38 0.23 -24.17 9.41
C ASP A 38 -0.22 -24.50 7.97
N GLU A 39 -1.54 -24.58 7.69
CA GLU A 39 -2.07 -24.79 6.32
C GLU A 39 -1.56 -23.71 5.36
N ILE A 40 -1.37 -22.47 5.85
CA ILE A 40 -0.91 -21.36 5.02
C ILE A 40 0.49 -21.60 4.41
N ASP A 41 1.31 -22.43 5.07
CA ASP A 41 2.65 -22.76 4.58
C ASP A 41 2.58 -23.75 3.40
N THR A 42 1.52 -24.55 3.29
CA THR A 42 1.30 -25.49 2.16
C THR A 42 1.11 -24.78 0.83
N LEU A 43 0.63 -23.52 0.88
CA LEU A 43 0.47 -22.69 -0.31
C LEU A 43 1.81 -22.27 -0.91
N ASN A 44 2.96 -22.47 -0.24
CA ASN A 44 4.29 -22.17 -0.75
C ASN A 44 4.43 -20.74 -1.31
N CYS A 45 3.96 -19.74 -0.56
CA CYS A 45 4.04 -18.33 -0.95
C CYS A 45 5.36 -17.65 -0.51
N PRO A 46 5.92 -16.73 -1.32
CA PRO A 46 7.28 -16.23 -1.13
C PRO A 46 7.37 -15.11 -0.09
N VAL A 47 7.44 -15.47 1.19
CA VAL A 47 7.55 -14.51 2.31
C VAL A 47 8.79 -13.62 2.18
N LYS A 48 9.92 -14.19 1.74
CA LYS A 48 11.20 -13.48 1.62
C LYS A 48 11.38 -12.75 0.29
N SER A 49 10.30 -12.56 -0.46
CA SER A 49 10.35 -11.76 -1.68
C SER A 49 10.78 -10.33 -1.38
N LYS A 50 11.68 -9.80 -2.20
CA LYS A 50 12.05 -8.36 -2.19
C LYS A 50 10.96 -7.48 -2.79
N GLU A 51 10.04 -8.07 -3.53
CA GLU A 51 8.86 -7.39 -4.01
C GLU A 51 7.86 -7.29 -2.85
N PRO A 52 7.55 -6.07 -2.37
CA PRO A 52 6.58 -5.92 -1.30
C PRO A 52 5.22 -6.40 -1.81
N GLY A 53 4.42 -6.98 -0.91
CA GLY A 53 3.11 -7.53 -1.24
C GLY A 53 3.07 -8.80 -2.07
N ALA A 54 4.21 -9.31 -2.55
CA ALA A 54 4.26 -10.58 -3.29
C ALA A 54 3.72 -11.76 -2.48
N TYR A 55 3.91 -11.77 -1.16
CA TYR A 55 3.35 -12.82 -0.32
C TYR A 55 1.82 -12.79 -0.32
N LEU A 56 1.21 -11.62 -0.10
CA LEU A 56 -0.24 -11.48 -0.11
C LEU A 56 -0.83 -11.73 -1.50
N ALA A 57 -0.19 -11.26 -2.56
CA ALA A 57 -0.62 -11.52 -3.94
C ALA A 57 -0.71 -13.04 -4.20
N CYS A 58 0.30 -13.80 -3.79
CA CYS A 58 0.28 -15.26 -3.89
C CYS A 58 -0.84 -15.89 -3.07
N LEU A 59 -1.11 -15.41 -1.85
CA LEU A 59 -2.21 -15.91 -1.03
C LEU A 59 -3.58 -15.69 -1.69
N ILE A 60 -3.78 -14.50 -2.27
CA ILE A 60 -5.02 -14.16 -3.00
C ILE A 60 -5.20 -15.09 -4.19
N GLU A 61 -4.14 -15.32 -4.98
CA GLU A 61 -4.17 -16.22 -6.13
C GLU A 61 -4.50 -17.67 -5.76
N LYS A 62 -4.04 -18.12 -4.58
CA LYS A 62 -4.23 -19.49 -4.09
C LYS A 62 -5.40 -19.65 -3.13
N ARG A 63 -6.17 -18.59 -2.87
CA ARG A 63 -7.29 -18.58 -1.92
C ARG A 63 -8.29 -19.70 -2.19
N ASP A 64 -8.60 -19.95 -3.46
CA ASP A 64 -9.58 -20.97 -3.85
C ASP A 64 -9.08 -22.41 -3.61
N SER A 65 -7.79 -22.59 -3.32
CA SER A 65 -7.18 -23.86 -2.91
C SER A 65 -7.13 -24.05 -1.38
N VAL A 66 -7.60 -23.07 -0.60
CA VAL A 66 -7.65 -23.15 0.87
C VAL A 66 -8.92 -23.87 1.30
N GLU A 67 -8.77 -24.97 2.03
CA GLU A 67 -9.90 -25.79 2.46
C GLU A 67 -10.59 -25.18 3.68
N GLN A 68 -9.82 -24.55 4.58
CA GLN A 68 -10.38 -23.91 5.76
C GLN A 68 -11.11 -22.62 5.40
N GLN A 69 -12.45 -22.66 5.47
CA GLN A 69 -13.32 -21.51 5.22
C GLN A 69 -12.91 -20.26 6.00
N LYS A 70 -12.56 -20.40 7.29
CA LYS A 70 -12.10 -19.28 8.12
C LYS A 70 -10.82 -18.63 7.57
N CYS A 71 -9.88 -19.43 7.07
CA CYS A 71 -8.66 -18.92 6.46
C CYS A 71 -8.95 -18.25 5.11
N SER A 72 -9.77 -18.88 4.26
CA SER A 72 -10.17 -18.32 2.97
C SER A 72 -10.87 -16.97 3.12
N GLU A 73 -11.81 -16.84 4.07
CA GLU A 73 -12.46 -15.56 4.41
C GLU A 73 -11.48 -14.52 4.95
N PHE A 74 -10.48 -14.94 5.74
CA PHE A 74 -9.45 -14.03 6.22
C PHE A 74 -8.57 -13.50 5.08
N ILE A 75 -8.15 -14.37 4.16
CA ILE A 75 -7.41 -13.98 2.95
C ILE A 75 -8.28 -13.04 2.10
N GLN A 76 -9.58 -13.29 1.97
CA GLN A 76 -10.50 -12.39 1.27
C GLN A 76 -10.63 -11.02 1.94
N ARG A 77 -10.60 -10.94 3.28
CA ARG A 77 -10.55 -9.64 3.98
C ARG A 77 -9.24 -8.91 3.72
N LEU A 78 -8.11 -9.62 3.74
CA LEU A 78 -6.83 -9.06 3.36
C LEU A 78 -6.82 -8.61 1.89
N GLU A 79 -7.47 -9.37 1.00
CA GLU A 79 -7.68 -9.00 -0.40
C GLU A 79 -8.46 -7.70 -0.52
N PHE A 80 -9.54 -7.52 0.25
CA PHE A 80 -10.32 -6.30 0.23
C PHE A 80 -9.49 -5.08 0.68
N ILE A 81 -8.72 -5.24 1.78
CA ILE A 81 -7.75 -4.24 2.26
C ILE A 81 -6.65 -4.00 1.21
N ALA A 82 -6.35 -5.01 0.39
CA ALA A 82 -5.30 -4.93 -0.62
C ALA A 82 -5.74 -4.37 -1.97
N VAL A 83 -6.99 -4.57 -2.34
CA VAL A 83 -7.61 -4.04 -3.55
C VAL A 83 -8.02 -2.59 -3.33
N SER A 84 -8.27 -2.17 -2.09
CA SER A 84 -8.52 -0.76 -1.78
C SER A 84 -7.28 0.11 -2.02
N ASP A 85 -6.04 -0.36 -1.78
CA ASP A 85 -4.82 0.39 -2.20
C ASP A 85 -3.49 -0.43 -2.33
N PHE A 86 -3.35 -1.65 -1.82
CA PHE A 86 -2.07 -2.39 -1.77
C PHE A 86 -1.44 -2.80 -3.10
N ARG A 87 -2.23 -3.09 -4.14
CA ARG A 87 -1.71 -3.44 -5.49
C ARG A 87 -1.07 -2.26 -6.25
N ILE A 88 -1.27 -1.02 -5.78
CA ILE A 88 -0.71 0.20 -6.38
C ILE A 88 0.34 0.87 -5.45
N ILE A 89 0.23 0.68 -4.12
CA ILE A 89 1.24 1.09 -3.12
C ILE A 89 2.63 0.59 -3.49
N THR A 90 2.73 -0.63 -3.98
CA THR A 90 3.95 -1.42 -3.88
C THR A 90 5.11 -0.93 -4.75
N PRO A 91 4.92 -0.53 -6.02
CA PRO A 91 6.02 0.01 -6.82
C PRO A 91 6.38 1.45 -6.44
N MET A 92 5.39 2.31 -6.17
CA MET A 92 5.65 3.72 -5.84
C MET A 92 6.29 3.84 -4.46
N VAL A 93 5.72 3.20 -3.45
CA VAL A 93 6.26 3.22 -2.08
C VAL A 93 7.61 2.52 -2.04
N ALA A 94 7.83 1.41 -2.76
CA ALA A 94 9.16 0.79 -2.80
C ALA A 94 10.21 1.64 -3.55
N ASP A 95 9.81 2.40 -4.58
CA ASP A 95 10.73 3.26 -5.32
C ASP A 95 11.02 4.58 -4.59
N CYS A 96 10.12 5.00 -3.71
CA CYS A 96 10.13 6.29 -3.01
C CYS A 96 10.27 6.20 -1.49
N ASP A 97 10.46 5.02 -0.88
CA ASP A 97 10.42 4.84 0.58
C ASP A 97 11.30 5.84 1.34
N ASN A 98 12.56 5.97 0.90
CA ASN A 98 13.52 6.90 1.50
C ASN A 98 13.06 8.36 1.37
N ASP A 99 12.59 8.76 0.19
CA ASP A 99 12.13 10.12 -0.08
C ASP A 99 10.83 10.43 0.69
N ILE A 100 9.91 9.47 0.80
CA ILE A 100 8.67 9.62 1.58
C ILE A 100 8.99 9.86 3.06
N LYS A 101 9.96 9.14 3.62
CA LYS A 101 10.41 9.33 5.01
C LYS A 101 11.14 10.66 5.18
N ALA A 102 12.04 11.01 4.25
CA ALA A 102 12.82 12.25 4.31
C ALA A 102 11.93 13.50 4.31
N TYR A 103 10.87 13.51 3.48
CA TYR A 103 9.95 14.64 3.34
C TYR A 103 8.65 14.48 4.12
N LYS A 104 8.51 13.42 4.95
CA LYS A 104 7.30 13.09 5.70
C LYS A 104 6.05 13.12 4.81
N CYS A 105 6.10 12.51 3.63
CA CYS A 105 5.03 12.57 2.63
C CYS A 105 3.93 11.51 2.80
N GLY A 106 3.97 10.68 3.85
CA GLY A 106 2.92 9.69 4.11
C GLY A 106 1.58 10.37 4.44
N ARG A 107 0.52 10.06 3.68
CA ARG A 107 -0.82 10.65 3.86
C ARG A 107 -1.89 9.57 4.01
N ILE A 108 -2.93 9.86 4.77
CA ILE A 108 -4.11 9.00 4.98
C ILE A 108 -5.37 9.80 4.64
N GLN A 109 -6.43 9.14 4.15
CA GLN A 109 -7.73 9.80 3.89
C GLN A 109 -8.73 9.54 5.03
N PRO A 110 -9.60 10.51 5.36
CA PRO A 110 -10.70 10.27 6.30
C PRO A 110 -11.59 9.13 5.78
N HIS A 111 -11.81 8.10 6.60
CA HIS A 111 -12.62 6.92 6.27
C HIS A 111 -12.07 6.02 5.15
N ARG A 112 -10.80 6.13 4.77
CA ARG A 112 -10.13 5.27 3.77
C ARG A 112 -8.67 4.95 4.14
N ASP A 113 -8.07 4.05 3.38
CA ASP A 113 -6.66 3.65 3.47
C ASP A 113 -5.69 4.79 3.04
N ILE A 114 -4.42 4.43 2.81
CA ILE A 114 -3.32 5.32 2.41
C ILE A 114 -3.72 6.22 1.22
N SER A 115 -3.51 7.54 1.36
CA SER A 115 -3.84 8.51 0.32
C SER A 115 -2.71 8.66 -0.71
N HIS A 116 -2.75 7.88 -1.79
CA HIS A 116 -1.75 7.94 -2.87
C HIS A 116 -1.70 9.29 -3.56
N GLY A 117 -2.85 9.89 -3.85
CA GLY A 117 -2.92 11.17 -4.54
C GLY A 117 -2.21 12.27 -3.74
N GLN A 118 -2.45 12.31 -2.43
CA GLN A 118 -1.81 13.30 -1.55
C GLN A 118 -0.34 12.97 -1.27
N THR A 119 0.03 11.68 -1.16
CA THR A 119 1.44 11.26 -1.04
C THR A 119 2.23 11.63 -2.30
N LEU A 120 1.67 11.38 -3.49
CA LEU A 120 2.25 11.74 -4.78
C LEU A 120 2.38 13.25 -4.94
N ALA A 121 1.34 14.01 -4.61
CA ALA A 121 1.36 15.48 -4.65
C ALA A 121 2.47 16.05 -3.75
N CYS A 122 2.64 15.49 -2.54
CA CYS A 122 3.74 15.86 -1.66
C CYS A 122 5.10 15.58 -2.30
N LEU A 123 5.31 14.40 -2.87
CA LEU A 123 6.56 14.06 -3.56
C LEU A 123 6.81 14.97 -4.78
N GLN A 124 5.77 15.31 -5.55
CA GLN A 124 5.86 16.23 -6.68
C GLN A 124 6.33 17.63 -6.24
N ALA A 125 5.92 18.10 -5.06
CA ALA A 125 6.42 19.37 -4.50
C ALA A 125 7.93 19.36 -4.16
N HIS A 126 8.52 18.17 -4.03
CA HIS A 126 9.95 17.96 -3.77
C HIS A 126 10.70 17.35 -4.96
N ILE A 127 10.13 17.37 -6.18
CA ILE A 127 10.59 16.63 -7.36
C ILE A 127 12.10 16.79 -7.66
N ASP A 128 12.64 18.00 -7.49
CA ASP A 128 14.03 18.32 -7.77
C ASP A 128 15.02 17.71 -6.78
N ASN A 129 14.53 17.38 -5.58
CA ASN A 129 15.32 16.82 -4.49
C ASN A 129 15.04 15.32 -4.25
N LEU A 130 14.18 14.70 -5.06
CA LEU A 130 13.93 13.25 -4.98
C LEU A 130 15.10 12.45 -5.56
N GLY A 131 15.38 11.28 -5.00
CA GLY A 131 16.30 10.32 -5.58
C GLY A 131 15.89 9.87 -6.99
N THR A 132 16.85 9.48 -7.83
CA THR A 132 16.63 9.13 -9.25
C THR A 132 15.54 8.07 -9.47
N LYS A 133 15.47 7.07 -8.58
CA LYS A 133 14.48 5.99 -8.65
C LYS A 133 13.07 6.51 -8.41
N CYS A 134 12.87 7.25 -7.31
CA CYS A 134 11.59 7.84 -6.97
C CYS A 134 11.15 8.87 -8.00
N ARG A 135 12.06 9.76 -8.44
CA ARG A 135 11.77 10.78 -9.45
C ARG A 135 11.25 10.18 -10.76
N LYS A 136 11.91 9.13 -11.27
CA LYS A 136 11.45 8.40 -12.48
C LYS A 136 10.06 7.81 -12.29
N ARG A 137 9.79 7.24 -11.11
CA ARG A 137 8.47 6.68 -10.78
C ARG A 137 7.39 7.75 -10.72
N VAL A 138 7.66 8.86 -10.04
CA VAL A 138 6.74 10.01 -9.96
C VAL A 138 6.42 10.54 -11.35
N PHE A 139 7.42 10.75 -12.21
CA PHE A 139 7.18 11.19 -13.59
C PHE A 139 6.34 10.19 -14.40
N LYS A 140 6.63 8.89 -14.31
CA LYS A 140 5.84 7.86 -14.99
C LYS A 140 4.37 7.88 -14.54
N ILE A 141 4.11 8.09 -13.25
CA ILE A 141 2.74 8.18 -12.74
C ILE A 141 2.07 9.47 -13.23
N SER A 142 2.77 10.61 -13.21
CA SER A 142 2.27 11.89 -13.73
C SER A 142 1.95 11.85 -15.23
N GLU A 143 2.75 11.14 -16.02
CA GLU A 143 2.51 10.91 -17.45
C GLU A 143 1.19 10.13 -17.67
N ILE A 144 1.03 9.01 -16.97
CA ILE A 144 -0.21 8.19 -17.03
C ILE A 144 -1.45 8.99 -16.61
N GLN A 145 -1.33 9.87 -15.61
CA GLN A 145 -2.44 10.73 -15.16
C GLN A 145 -2.78 11.80 -16.19
N SER A 146 -1.79 12.34 -16.91
CA SER A 146 -1.99 13.37 -17.93
C SER A 146 -2.73 12.84 -19.16
N ASP A 147 -2.54 11.57 -19.49
CA ASP A 147 -3.14 10.93 -20.67
C ASP A 147 -4.63 10.56 -20.48
N ASN A 148 -5.15 10.63 -19.25
CA ASN A 148 -6.55 10.28 -18.99
C ASN A 148 -7.11 11.01 -17.76
N VAL A 149 -8.00 11.99 -18.01
CA VAL A 149 -8.72 12.74 -16.95
C VAL A 149 -9.49 11.84 -15.98
N LYS A 150 -9.88 10.62 -16.38
CA LYS A 150 -10.53 9.64 -15.50
C LYS A 150 -9.56 8.96 -14.52
N LEU A 151 -8.25 9.03 -14.79
CA LEU A 151 -7.18 8.47 -13.95
C LEU A 151 -6.54 9.52 -13.04
N ASP A 152 -6.91 10.79 -13.20
CA ASP A 152 -6.47 11.86 -12.32
C ASP A 152 -7.16 11.74 -10.95
N ARG A 153 -6.51 11.02 -10.03
CA ARG A 153 -6.99 10.87 -8.65
C ARG A 153 -7.06 12.20 -7.91
N GLN A 154 -6.39 13.28 -8.35
CA GLN A 154 -6.48 14.59 -7.72
C GLN A 154 -7.82 15.28 -8.02
N LEU A 155 -8.49 14.94 -9.12
CA LEU A 155 -9.82 15.46 -9.48
C LEU A 155 -10.98 14.76 -8.73
N PHE A 156 -10.71 13.64 -8.06
CA PHE A 156 -11.71 12.87 -7.29
C PHE A 156 -11.44 12.90 -5.77
N LEU A 157 -10.59 13.83 -5.30
CA LEU A 157 -10.32 14.10 -3.88
C LEU A 157 -11.46 14.87 -3.20
#